data_AF-A0A542BFG0-F1
#
_entry.id   AF-A0A542BFG0-F1
#
_cell.length_a   1.000
_cell.length_b   1.000
_cell.length_c   1.000
_cell.angle_alpha   90.00
_cell.angle_beta   90.00
_cell.angle_gamma   90.00
#
_symmetry.space_group_name_H-M   'P 1'
#
loop_
_entity.id
_entity.type
_entity.pdbx_description
1 polymer ?
#
loop_
_entity_poly.entity_id
_entity_poly.type
_entity_poly.pdbx_seq_one_letter_code
_entity_poly.pdbx_strand_id
1 'polypeptide(L)'
;MADTITGIRVLAAMVIERDWPTFREPDNADRSAMAAETLCYFARQTGLARSDESVDTIMVDLITDLMHLCDKLDIDFSGVLTVSAMHYDDESKG
;
A
#
# COMPACT_ATOMS: atom_id res chain seq x y z
N MET A 1 -2.74 -3.42 -27.04
CA MET A 1 -2.33 -4.08 -25.78
C MET A 1 -3.23 -3.46 -24.73
N ALA A 2 -4.19 -4.20 -24.17
CA ALA A 2 -5.11 -3.61 -23.21
C ALA A 2 -4.31 -3.27 -21.96
N ASP A 3 -4.18 -1.97 -21.65
CA ASP A 3 -3.76 -1.51 -20.34
C ASP A 3 -4.78 -2.09 -19.36
N THR A 4 -4.37 -3.14 -18.66
CA THR A 4 -5.13 -3.65 -17.54
C THR A 4 -4.96 -2.59 -16.46
N ILE A 5 -5.86 -1.60 -16.43
CA ILE A 5 -5.96 -0.67 -15.31
C ILE A 5 -6.23 -1.56 -14.09
N THR A 6 -5.17 -1.82 -13.32
CA THR A 6 -5.25 -2.46 -12.02
C THR A 6 -6.03 -1.49 -11.14
N GLY A 7 -7.33 -1.76 -11.00
CA GLY A 7 -8.24 -0.94 -10.22
C GLY A 7 -8.46 -1.50 -8.82
N ILE A 8 -9.29 -0.81 -8.03
CA ILE A 8 -9.56 -1.16 -6.62
C ILE A 8 -10.08 -2.60 -6.40
N ARG A 9 -10.64 -3.23 -7.44
CA ARG A 9 -11.08 -4.64 -7.38
C ARG A 9 -9.94 -5.62 -7.15
N VAL A 10 -8.75 -5.32 -7.67
CA VAL A 10 -7.56 -6.17 -7.47
C VAL A 10 -7.10 -6.07 -6.00
N LEU A 11 -7.06 -4.85 -5.46
CA LEU A 11 -6.77 -4.65 -4.03
C LEU A 11 -7.79 -5.40 -3.15
N ALA A 12 -9.08 -5.31 -3.49
CA ALA A 12 -10.13 -6.01 -2.74
C ALA A 12 -9.98 -7.54 -2.79
N ALA A 13 -9.54 -8.11 -3.92
CA ALA A 13 -9.27 -9.54 -4.03
C ALA A 13 -8.14 -9.98 -3.08
N MET A 14 -7.04 -9.21 -3.04
CA MET A 14 -5.91 -9.48 -2.12
C MET A 14 -6.34 -9.44 -0.64
N VAL A 15 -7.27 -8.55 -0.29
CA VAL A 15 -7.80 -8.45 1.08
C VAL A 15 -8.67 -9.66 1.44
N ILE A 16 -9.50 -10.13 0.50
CA ILE A 16 -10.41 -11.27 0.72
C ILE A 16 -9.63 -12.57 0.93
N GLU A 17 -8.50 -12.74 0.25
CA GLU A 17 -7.67 -13.94 0.35
C GLU A 17 -6.82 -14.00 1.64
N ARG A 18 -6.87 -12.97 2.49
CA ARG A 18 -6.03 -12.89 3.69
C ARG A 18 -6.62 -13.69 4.87
N ASP A 19 -5.84 -14.63 5.40
CA ASP A 19 -6.03 -15.24 6.72
C ASP A 19 -4.90 -14.78 7.65
N TRP A 20 -5.21 -13.99 8.68
CA TRP A 20 -4.18 -13.32 9.46
C TRP A 20 -3.52 -14.33 10.43
N PRO A 21 -2.25 -14.74 10.25
CA PRO A 21 -1.56 -15.56 11.23
C PRO A 21 -1.61 -15.02 12.66
N THR A 22 -2.20 -15.83 13.55
CA THR A 22 -2.24 -15.58 15.00
C THR A 22 -1.00 -16.09 15.74
N PHE A 23 -0.22 -16.99 15.13
CA PHE A 23 0.89 -17.69 15.79
C PHE A 23 2.17 -17.80 14.94
N ARG A 24 2.28 -17.07 13.83
CA ARG A 24 3.52 -16.97 13.05
C ARG A 24 3.80 -15.52 12.66
N GLU A 25 5.04 -15.24 12.31
CA GLU A 25 5.38 -13.96 11.71
C GLU A 25 4.66 -13.80 10.36
N PRO A 26 4.08 -12.61 10.09
CA PRO A 26 3.52 -12.26 8.78
C PRO A 26 4.55 -12.44 7.68
N ASP A 27 4.21 -13.19 6.63
CA ASP A 27 5.04 -13.24 5.43
C ASP A 27 4.76 -12.03 4.50
N ASN A 28 5.48 -11.97 3.39
CA ASN A 28 5.36 -10.86 2.44
C ASN A 28 3.99 -10.80 1.76
N ALA A 29 3.28 -11.93 1.62
CA ALA A 29 1.92 -11.94 1.07
C ALA A 29 0.93 -11.36 2.09
N ASP A 30 1.04 -11.74 3.36
CA ASP A 30 0.22 -11.17 4.45
C ASP A 30 0.42 -9.65 4.57
N ARG A 31 1.69 -9.20 4.50
CA ARG A 31 2.07 -7.78 4.55
C ARG A 31 1.53 -7.02 3.34
N SER A 32 1.63 -7.60 2.14
CA SER A 32 1.10 -7.01 0.91
C SER A 32 -0.44 -6.89 0.94
N ALA A 33 -1.14 -7.90 1.45
CA ALA A 33 -2.58 -7.86 1.61
C ALA A 33 -3.03 -6.78 2.62
N MET A 34 -2.24 -6.52 3.67
CA MET A 34 -2.49 -5.39 4.57
C MET A 34 -2.28 -4.03 3.92
N ALA A 35 -1.26 -3.87 3.07
CA ALA A 35 -1.08 -2.66 2.30
C ALA A 35 -2.28 -2.43 1.36
N ALA A 36 -2.79 -3.49 0.72
CA ALA A 36 -3.99 -3.44 -0.12
C ALA A 36 -5.25 -3.04 0.67
N GLU A 37 -5.40 -3.53 1.90
CA GLU A 37 -6.50 -3.15 2.81
C GLU A 37 -6.44 -1.65 3.15
N THR A 38 -5.25 -1.15 3.43
CA THR A 38 -5.01 0.26 3.76
C THR A 38 -5.36 1.16 2.57
N LEU A 39 -4.95 0.78 1.35
CA LEU A 39 -5.30 1.50 0.12
C LEU A 39 -6.81 1.46 -0.15
N CYS A 40 -7.47 0.31 0.05
CA CYS A 40 -8.93 0.20 -0.06
C CYS A 40 -9.64 1.13 0.92
N TYR A 41 -9.18 1.18 2.16
CA TYR A 41 -9.72 2.08 3.17
C TYR A 41 -9.53 3.55 2.76
N PHE A 42 -8.31 3.93 2.39
CA PHE A 42 -7.97 5.28 1.95
C PHE A 42 -8.85 5.73 0.79
N ALA A 43 -8.93 4.93 -0.28
CA ALA A 43 -9.73 5.25 -1.45
C ALA A 43 -11.23 5.40 -1.12
N ARG A 44 -11.74 4.64 -0.15
CA ARG A 44 -13.13 4.80 0.31
C ARG A 44 -13.35 6.11 1.06
N GLN A 45 -12.38 6.56 1.85
CA GLN A 45 -12.49 7.82 2.60
C GLN A 45 -12.35 9.05 1.70
N THR A 46 -11.48 8.99 0.69
CA THR A 46 -11.25 10.09 -0.25
C THR A 46 -12.25 10.14 -1.41
N GLY A 47 -13.06 9.08 -1.57
CA GLY A 47 -13.99 8.95 -2.68
C GLY A 47 -13.39 8.37 -3.96
N LEU A 48 -12.08 8.13 -3.99
CA LEU A 48 -11.35 7.50 -5.11
C LEU A 48 -11.80 6.06 -5.39
N ALA A 49 -12.43 5.39 -4.41
CA ALA A 49 -13.02 4.07 -4.61
C ALA A 49 -14.20 4.06 -5.60
N ARG A 50 -14.77 5.23 -5.88
CA ARG A 50 -15.91 5.41 -6.81
C ARG A 50 -15.46 5.92 -8.18
N SER A 51 -14.21 6.36 -8.32
CA SER A 51 -13.63 6.74 -9.60
C SER A 51 -13.08 5.52 -10.34
N ASP A 52 -12.91 5.67 -11.65
CA ASP A 52 -12.18 4.74 -12.52
C ASP A 52 -10.65 4.93 -12.43
N GLU A 53 -10.20 5.64 -11.39
CA GLU A 53 -8.78 5.87 -11.10
C GLU A 53 -8.00 4.57 -10.91
N SER A 54 -6.76 4.62 -11.36
CA SER A 54 -5.80 3.52 -11.23
C SER A 54 -5.34 3.36 -9.78
N VAL A 55 -4.91 2.14 -9.42
CA VAL A 55 -4.25 1.91 -8.13
C VAL A 55 -2.99 2.76 -7.99
N ASP A 56 -2.28 3.04 -9.09
CA ASP A 56 -1.10 3.91 -9.09
C ASP A 56 -1.47 5.33 -8.65
N THR A 57 -2.57 5.90 -9.15
CA THR A 57 -3.08 7.21 -8.71
C THR A 57 -3.37 7.20 -7.20
N ILE A 58 -4.11 6.18 -6.73
CA ILE A 58 -4.47 6.05 -5.32
C ILE A 58 -3.21 5.93 -4.44
N MET A 59 -2.20 5.23 -4.91
CA MET A 59 -0.93 5.07 -4.20
C MET A 59 -0.13 6.37 -4.16
N VAL A 60 -0.08 7.12 -5.27
CA VAL A 60 0.56 8.45 -5.32
C VAL A 60 -0.11 9.41 -4.34
N ASP A 61 -1.44 9.42 -4.30
CA ASP A 61 -2.20 10.28 -3.38
C ASP A 61 -1.93 9.89 -1.91
N LEU A 62 -1.94 8.60 -1.58
CA LEU A 62 -1.61 8.13 -0.23
C LEU A 62 -0.17 8.50 0.17
N ILE A 63 0.80 8.31 -0.72
CA ILE A 63 2.20 8.69 -0.46
C ILE A 63 2.33 10.20 -0.26
N THR A 64 1.62 11.00 -1.05
CA THR A 64 1.60 12.46 -0.90
C THR A 64 1.05 12.87 0.48
N ASP A 65 -0.03 12.24 0.93
CA ASP A 65 -0.59 12.48 2.26
C ASP A 65 0.36 12.02 3.38
N LEU A 66 1.11 10.93 3.18
CA LEU A 66 2.15 10.49 4.11
C LEU A 66 3.34 11.46 4.15
N MET A 67 3.72 12.07 3.03
CA MET A 67 4.73 13.13 3.00
C MET A 67 4.27 14.35 3.80
N HIS A 68 3.02 14.80 3.60
CA HIS A 68 2.43 15.88 4.39
C HIS A 68 2.33 15.54 5.89
N LEU A 69 2.11 14.27 6.24
CA LEU A 69 2.15 13.81 7.62
C LEU A 69 3.57 13.89 8.19
N CYS A 70 4.58 13.45 7.43
CA CYS A 70 5.98 13.52 7.84
C CYS A 70 6.43 14.97 8.09
N ASP A 71 6.06 15.90 7.21
CA ASP A 71 6.31 17.34 7.40
C ASP A 71 5.73 17.85 8.73
N LYS A 72 4.53 17.41 9.09
CA LYS A 72 3.87 17.81 10.36
C LYS A 72 4.53 17.20 11.59
N LEU A 73 5.18 16.04 11.45
CA LEU A 73 5.79 15.30 12.54
C LEU A 73 7.31 15.52 12.64
N ASP A 74 7.89 16.36 11.78
CA ASP A 74 9.34 16.56 11.65
C ASP A 74 10.09 15.25 11.36
N ILE A 75 9.51 14.41 10.49
CA ILE A 75 10.08 13.14 10.04
C ILE A 75 10.68 13.35 8.64
N ASP A 76 11.93 12.92 8.44
CA ASP A 76 12.54 12.89 7.11
C ASP A 76 11.98 11.71 6.29
N PHE A 77 10.98 12.00 5.45
CA PHE A 77 10.38 11.01 4.56
C PHE A 77 11.41 10.35 3.64
N SER A 78 12.41 11.09 3.15
CA SER A 78 13.42 10.55 2.25
C SER A 78 14.34 9.55 2.96
N GLY A 79 14.69 9.82 4.21
CA GLY A 79 15.39 8.89 5.09
C GLY A 79 14.57 7.62 5.37
N VAL A 80 13.28 7.77 5.70
CA VAL A 80 12.37 6.63 5.93
C VAL A 80 12.26 5.76 4.67
N LEU A 81 12.07 6.36 3.50
CA LEU A 81 11.97 5.64 2.23
C LEU A 81 13.27 4.87 1.92
N THR A 82 14.43 5.48 2.17
CA THR A 82 15.74 4.85 1.97
C THR A 82 15.89 3.60 2.82
N VAL A 83 15.62 3.68 4.12
CA VAL A 83 15.70 2.52 5.03
C VAL A 83 14.66 1.46 4.67
N SER A 84 13.45 1.87 4.28
CA SER A 84 12.39 0.94 3.87
C SER A 84 12.76 0.17 2.60
N ALA A 85 13.42 0.81 1.64
CA ALA A 85 13.93 0.14 0.43
C ALA A 85 15.00 -0.90 0.77
N MET A 86 15.89 -0.61 1.74
CA MET A 86 16.87 -1.59 2.22
C MET A 86 16.18 -2.83 2.83
N HIS A 87 15.17 -2.63 3.69
CA HIS A 87 14.42 -3.75 4.26
C HIS A 87 13.71 -4.58 3.19
N TYR A 88 13.06 -3.93 2.21
CA TYR A 88 12.41 -4.62 1.10
C TYR A 88 13.40 -5.47 0.27
N ASP A 89 14.58 -4.92 -0.02
CA ASP A 89 15.63 -5.63 -0.76
C ASP A 89 16.18 -6.84 0.00
N ASP A 90 16.31 -6.73 1.33
CA ASP A 90 16.77 -7.83 2.19
C ASP A 90 15.72 -8.95 2.29
N GLU A 91 14.45 -8.58 2.47
CA GLU A 91 13.32 -9.53 2.53
C GLU A 91 13.03 -10.22 1.19
N SER A 92 13.40 -9.61 0.06
CA SER A 92 13.22 -10.18 -1.29
C SER A 92 14.31 -11.17 -1.68
N LYS A 93 15.45 -11.18 -0.98
CA LYS A 93 16.61 -12.07 -1.24
C LYS A 93 16.66 -13.27 -0.30
N GLY A 94 15.89 -13.26 0.80
CA GLY A 94 15.77 -14.36 1.76
C GLY A 94 14.71 -15.37 1.35
#